data_AF-A0AA35U6N9-F1
#
_entry.id   AF-A0AA35U6N9-F1
#
_cell.length_a   1.000
_cell.length_b   1.000
_cell.length_c   1.000
_cell.angle_alpha   90.00
_cell.angle_beta   90.00
_cell.angle_gamma   90.00
#
_symmetry.space_group_name_H-M   'P 1'
#
loop_
_entity.id
_entity.type
_entity.pdbx_description
1 polymer ?
#
loop_
_entity_poly.entity_id
_entity_poly.type
_entity_poly.pdbx_seq_one_letter_code
_entity_poly.pdbx_strand_id
1 'polypeptide(L)'
;MKKILLLFTLIIFNFINGQQGLQTLGGNAQIALTDFANKRTSSPPPLNIQGSQYFELDFNKSELDYFGRRIEDSGYMRYNAFRDEIEMADTPYQSSSDLILIKSKDVVPTINGDRFEYLPYRINKENTKVGYLIKIYEGTKYIAYINKSKKFMEAKIARTSLENSFPPRYVDDSKIYISISGNTAIEIKNSKKSVLKLFGNQVNLKKFIKSEKIRFDSTESLIRVLKFLDN
;
A
#
# COMPACT_ATOMS: atom_id res chain seq x y z
N MET A 1 -57.45 39.09 -42.65
CA MET A 1 -57.60 38.81 -41.19
C MET A 1 -56.78 37.57 -40.86
N LYS A 2 -56.03 37.64 -39.76
CA LYS A 2 -54.75 36.94 -39.54
C LYS A 2 -54.90 35.42 -39.38
N LYS A 3 -54.05 34.66 -40.11
CA LYS A 3 -53.81 33.22 -39.93
C LYS A 3 -52.91 33.04 -38.70
N ILE A 4 -53.35 32.31 -37.69
CA ILE A 4 -52.52 31.90 -36.55
C ILE A 4 -51.89 30.56 -36.93
N LEU A 5 -50.58 30.61 -37.19
CA LEU A 5 -49.72 29.44 -37.40
C LEU A 5 -49.15 29.05 -36.03
N LEU A 6 -49.63 27.95 -35.45
CA LEU A 6 -49.17 27.44 -34.17
C LEU A 6 -47.96 26.52 -34.42
N LEU A 7 -46.76 27.07 -34.25
CA LEU A 7 -45.49 26.36 -34.39
C LEU A 7 -45.24 25.56 -33.10
N PHE A 8 -45.47 24.24 -33.14
CA PHE A 8 -45.11 23.34 -32.05
C PHE A 8 -43.60 23.06 -32.12
N THR A 9 -42.80 23.80 -31.34
CA THR A 9 -41.37 23.50 -31.17
C THR A 9 -41.20 22.32 -30.23
N LEU A 10 -40.80 21.18 -30.81
CA LEU A 10 -40.42 19.95 -30.11
C LEU A 10 -39.06 20.17 -29.42
N ILE A 11 -39.07 20.44 -28.11
CA ILE A 11 -37.84 20.46 -27.30
C ILE A 11 -37.51 19.01 -26.93
N ILE A 12 -36.61 18.39 -27.67
CA ILE A 12 -35.99 17.11 -27.30
C ILE A 12 -34.93 17.42 -26.24
N PHE A 13 -35.26 17.24 -24.96
CA PHE A 13 -34.28 17.18 -23.89
C PHE A 13 -33.48 15.88 -24.02
N ASN A 14 -32.34 15.94 -24.70
CA ASN A 14 -31.29 14.94 -24.52
C ASN A 14 -30.70 15.17 -23.12
N PHE A 15 -31.14 14.39 -22.13
CA PHE A 15 -30.33 14.16 -20.95
C PHE A 15 -29.13 13.31 -21.38
N ILE A 16 -28.09 13.98 -21.85
CA ILE A 16 -26.75 13.41 -21.88
C ILE A 16 -26.40 13.16 -20.43
N ASN A 17 -26.44 11.89 -20.04
CA ASN A 17 -25.75 11.41 -18.85
C ASN A 17 -24.32 11.93 -18.93
N GLY A 18 -23.99 12.91 -18.10
CA GLY A 18 -22.63 13.38 -17.95
C GLY A 18 -21.81 12.27 -17.31
N GLN A 19 -21.33 11.32 -18.12
CA GLN A 19 -20.05 10.68 -17.85
C GLN A 19 -18.99 11.78 -17.94
N GLN A 20 -18.77 12.49 -16.84
CA GLN A 20 -17.51 13.18 -16.61
C GLN A 20 -16.46 12.10 -16.31
N GLY A 21 -16.05 11.42 -17.37
CA GLY A 21 -14.90 10.53 -17.37
C GLY A 21 -13.75 11.26 -18.06
N LEU A 22 -12.64 11.38 -17.34
CA LEU A 22 -11.31 11.18 -17.89
C LEU A 22 -10.94 12.14 -19.04
N GLN A 23 -10.69 13.42 -18.73
CA GLN A 23 -10.27 14.40 -19.76
C GLN A 23 -8.97 15.15 -19.45
N THR A 24 -8.20 14.77 -18.43
CA THR A 24 -6.99 15.51 -18.05
C THR A 24 -5.77 14.61 -17.77
N LEU A 25 -5.64 13.51 -18.50
CA LEU A 25 -4.49 12.61 -18.36
C LEU A 25 -3.69 12.56 -19.66
N GLY A 26 -2.36 12.46 -19.55
CA GLY A 26 -1.54 11.99 -20.66
C GLY A 26 -2.05 10.62 -21.11
N GLY A 27 -2.01 10.34 -22.42
CA GLY A 27 -2.66 9.14 -22.99
C GLY A 27 -2.30 7.82 -22.30
N ASN A 28 -1.10 7.72 -21.72
CA ASN A 28 -0.65 6.53 -20.99
C ASN A 28 -1.32 6.36 -19.60
N ALA A 29 -1.55 7.45 -18.86
CA ALA A 29 -2.24 7.39 -17.57
C ALA A 29 -3.74 7.07 -17.74
N GLN A 30 -4.34 7.56 -18.83
CA GLN A 30 -5.71 7.23 -19.22
C GLN A 30 -5.88 5.73 -19.50
N ILE A 31 -4.95 5.14 -20.26
CA ILE A 31 -4.90 3.70 -20.55
C ILE A 31 -4.67 2.89 -19.28
N ALA A 32 -3.77 3.34 -18.40
CA ALA A 32 -3.48 2.64 -17.15
C ALA A 32 -4.72 2.54 -16.24
N LEU A 33 -5.55 3.59 -16.19
CA LEU A 33 -6.79 3.57 -15.43
C LEU A 33 -7.86 2.70 -16.08
N THR A 34 -8.01 2.70 -17.40
CA THR A 34 -9.01 1.84 -18.05
C THR A 34 -8.67 0.37 -17.95
N ASP A 35 -7.39 0.03 -18.06
CA ASP A 35 -6.95 -1.36 -18.22
C ASP A 35 -6.67 -2.04 -16.87
N PHE A 36 -6.32 -1.26 -15.83
CA PHE A 36 -5.87 -1.80 -14.55
C PHE A 36 -6.74 -1.42 -13.35
N ALA A 37 -7.73 -0.55 -13.53
CA ALA A 37 -8.63 -0.20 -12.44
C ALA A 37 -9.79 -1.19 -12.30
N ASN A 38 -9.91 -1.74 -11.11
CA ASN A 38 -11.15 -2.36 -10.66
C ASN A 38 -11.94 -1.36 -9.81
N LYS A 39 -13.25 -1.32 -10.01
CA LYS A 39 -14.14 -0.58 -9.11
C LYS A 39 -14.31 -1.36 -7.81
N ARG A 40 -14.08 -0.71 -6.68
CA ARG A 40 -14.34 -1.28 -5.35
C ARG A 40 -15.83 -1.59 -5.17
N THR A 41 -16.10 -2.70 -4.49
CA THR A 41 -17.47 -3.14 -4.15
C THR A 41 -17.81 -2.96 -2.66
N SER A 42 -16.86 -2.49 -1.83
CA SER A 42 -17.04 -2.40 -0.38
C SER A 42 -17.68 -1.08 0.07
N SER A 43 -18.50 -1.15 1.13
CA SER A 43 -19.11 0.01 1.78
C SER A 43 -18.07 1.02 2.33
N PRO A 44 -18.42 2.32 2.39
CA PRO A 44 -17.58 3.34 2.98
C PRO A 44 -17.30 3.07 4.47
N PRO A 45 -16.17 3.55 5.01
CA PRO A 45 -15.85 3.37 6.43
C PRO A 45 -16.87 4.07 7.34
N PRO A 46 -17.09 3.57 8.57
CA PRO A 46 -17.92 4.23 9.57
C PRO A 46 -17.46 5.66 9.87
N LEU A 47 -18.42 6.56 10.17
CA LEU A 47 -18.13 7.94 10.57
C LEU A 47 -17.50 7.98 11.99
N ASN A 48 -16.64 8.98 12.24
CA ASN A 48 -16.00 9.27 13.54
C ASN A 48 -14.97 8.24 14.06
N ILE A 49 -14.14 7.68 13.17
CA ILE A 49 -12.99 6.83 13.55
C ILE A 49 -11.74 7.71 13.70
N GLN A 50 -10.98 7.54 14.79
CA GLN A 50 -9.70 8.22 14.96
C GLN A 50 -8.58 7.59 14.10
N GLY A 51 -7.67 8.42 13.59
CA GLY A 51 -6.59 7.99 12.72
C GLY A 51 -7.06 7.80 11.27
N SER A 52 -6.32 6.99 10.52
CA SER A 52 -6.55 6.82 9.08
C SER A 52 -6.28 5.39 8.62
N GLN A 53 -6.95 4.98 7.55
CA GLN A 53 -6.67 3.74 6.82
C GLN A 53 -5.32 3.77 6.07
N TYR A 54 -4.74 4.97 5.94
CA TYR A 54 -3.52 5.22 5.18
C TYR A 54 -2.37 5.60 6.11
N PHE A 55 -1.15 5.25 5.72
CA PHE A 55 0.06 5.84 6.30
C PHE A 55 0.34 7.21 5.68
N GLU A 56 0.17 7.32 4.37
CA GLU A 56 0.24 8.57 3.61
C GLU A 56 -1.16 8.91 3.10
N LEU A 57 -1.66 10.11 3.45
CA LEU A 57 -3.03 10.52 3.10
C LEU A 57 -3.19 10.86 1.62
N ASP A 58 -2.16 11.47 1.05
CA ASP A 58 -2.22 12.05 -0.28
C ASP A 58 -1.95 11.01 -1.38
N PHE A 59 -2.58 11.22 -2.53
CA PHE A 59 -2.24 10.49 -3.74
C PHE A 59 -0.92 11.04 -4.30
N ASN A 60 0.02 10.14 -4.55
CA ASN A 60 1.36 10.48 -5.01
C ASN A 60 1.54 10.05 -6.46
N LYS A 61 2.38 10.79 -7.21
CA LYS A 61 2.76 10.37 -8.56
C LYS A 61 3.35 8.96 -8.48
N SER A 62 2.93 8.14 -9.41
CA SER A 62 3.24 6.73 -9.44
C SER A 62 3.80 6.30 -10.79
N GLU A 63 4.59 5.24 -10.73
CA GLU A 63 5.05 4.49 -11.89
C GLU A 63 4.56 3.05 -11.72
N LEU A 64 4.38 2.32 -12.83
CA LEU A 64 3.82 0.97 -12.80
C LEU A 64 4.67 0.01 -13.65
N ASP A 65 5.11 -1.09 -13.05
CA ASP A 65 5.57 -2.26 -13.81
C ASP A 65 4.36 -3.17 -14.06
N TYR A 66 3.94 -3.30 -15.31
CA TYR A 66 2.80 -4.11 -15.72
C TYR A 66 3.25 -5.23 -16.68
N PHE A 67 3.26 -6.47 -16.20
CA PHE A 67 3.67 -7.65 -16.98
C PHE A 67 5.02 -7.45 -17.71
N GLY A 68 5.98 -6.84 -17.02
CA GLY A 68 7.33 -6.57 -17.54
C GLY A 68 7.46 -5.26 -18.35
N ARG A 69 6.39 -4.50 -18.55
CA ARG A 69 6.41 -3.18 -19.19
C ARG A 69 6.37 -2.06 -18.15
N ARG A 70 7.33 -1.14 -18.20
CA ARG A 70 7.34 0.07 -17.36
C ARG A 70 6.42 1.14 -17.93
N ILE A 71 5.60 1.75 -17.08
CA ILE A 71 4.76 2.91 -17.36
C ILE A 71 5.12 4.00 -16.35
N GLU A 72 5.88 5.01 -16.79
CA GLU A 72 6.41 6.06 -15.89
C GLU A 72 5.38 7.12 -15.48
N ASP A 73 4.28 7.24 -16.23
CA ASP A 73 3.20 8.17 -15.94
C ASP A 73 1.89 7.39 -15.79
N SER A 74 1.80 6.61 -14.70
CA SER A 74 0.62 5.77 -14.40
C SER A 74 -0.45 6.50 -13.58
N GLY A 75 -0.37 7.83 -13.50
CA GLY A 75 -1.26 8.66 -12.68
C GLY A 75 -0.85 8.71 -11.21
N TYR A 76 -1.83 8.91 -10.34
CA TYR A 76 -1.59 9.06 -8.90
C TYR A 76 -2.12 7.85 -8.13
N MET A 77 -1.35 7.39 -7.14
CA MET A 77 -1.72 6.24 -6.32
C MET A 77 -1.47 6.50 -4.84
N ARG A 78 -2.22 5.80 -3.98
CA ARG A 78 -1.89 5.67 -2.55
C ARG A 78 -2.23 4.28 -2.03
N TYR A 79 -1.57 3.90 -0.95
CA TYR A 79 -1.76 2.59 -0.35
C TYR A 79 -2.73 2.63 0.85
N ASN A 80 -3.88 1.96 0.70
CA ASN A 80 -4.82 1.68 1.77
C ASN A 80 -4.32 0.50 2.61
N ALA A 81 -3.59 0.81 3.67
CA ALA A 81 -2.97 -0.18 4.54
C ALA A 81 -3.97 -0.93 5.45
N PHE A 82 -5.23 -0.47 5.55
CA PHE A 82 -6.28 -1.23 6.21
C PHE A 82 -6.84 -2.34 5.30
N ARG A 83 -7.05 -2.05 4.02
CA ARG A 83 -7.62 -2.98 3.03
C ARG A 83 -6.58 -3.77 2.22
N ASP A 84 -5.29 -3.44 2.37
CA ASP A 84 -4.20 -4.01 1.57
C ASP A 84 -4.46 -3.77 0.07
N GLU A 85 -4.79 -2.52 -0.29
CA GLU A 85 -5.21 -2.08 -1.63
C GLU A 85 -4.41 -0.85 -2.07
N ILE A 86 -4.11 -0.77 -3.37
CA ILE A 86 -3.55 0.43 -4.00
C ILE A 86 -4.71 1.16 -4.67
N GLU A 87 -5.07 2.33 -4.18
CA GLU A 87 -6.08 3.21 -4.76
C GLU A 87 -5.43 4.06 -5.85
N MET A 88 -6.16 4.31 -6.93
CA MET A 88 -5.71 5.14 -8.06
C MET A 88 -6.57 6.37 -8.21
N ALA A 89 -5.99 7.51 -8.56
CA ALA A 89 -6.70 8.77 -8.75
C ALA A 89 -6.16 9.54 -9.96
N ASP A 90 -7.01 10.38 -10.52
CA ASP A 90 -6.67 11.25 -11.65
C ASP A 90 -5.81 12.45 -11.19
N THR A 91 -5.98 12.86 -9.94
CA THR A 91 -5.32 14.04 -9.36
C THR A 91 -4.78 13.73 -7.96
N PRO A 92 -3.74 14.45 -7.49
CA PRO A 92 -3.18 14.21 -6.16
C PRO A 92 -4.10 14.66 -5.03
N TYR A 93 -5.06 15.54 -5.32
CA TYR A 93 -5.92 16.21 -4.33
C TYR A 93 -7.25 15.48 -4.07
N GLN A 94 -7.46 14.33 -4.71
CA GLN A 94 -8.68 13.56 -4.55
C GLN A 94 -8.76 12.97 -3.14
N SER A 95 -9.89 13.17 -2.45
CA SER A 95 -10.05 12.70 -1.07
C SER A 95 -10.36 11.21 -0.99
N SER A 96 -11.12 10.67 -1.94
CA SER A 96 -11.50 9.25 -2.03
C SER A 96 -11.47 8.77 -3.47
N SER A 97 -11.05 7.52 -3.70
CA SER A 97 -11.17 6.88 -5.00
C SER A 97 -11.68 5.46 -4.87
N ASP A 98 -12.65 5.09 -5.70
CA ASP A 98 -13.14 3.71 -5.79
C ASP A 98 -12.41 2.89 -6.87
N LEU A 99 -11.40 3.46 -7.51
CA LEU A 99 -10.54 2.74 -8.45
C LEU A 99 -9.36 2.14 -7.68
N ILE A 100 -9.21 0.82 -7.76
CA ILE A 100 -8.09 0.08 -7.18
C ILE A 100 -7.29 -0.63 -8.26
N LEU A 101 -5.98 -0.66 -8.08
CA LEU A 101 -5.08 -1.43 -8.93
C LEU A 101 -5.31 -2.93 -8.71
N ILE A 102 -5.28 -3.70 -9.80
CA ILE A 102 -5.37 -5.17 -9.75
C ILE A 102 -4.27 -5.74 -8.83
N LYS A 103 -4.66 -6.61 -7.89
CA LYS A 103 -3.72 -7.31 -7.00
C LYS A 103 -3.08 -8.48 -7.75
N SER A 104 -1.83 -8.32 -8.17
CA SER A 104 -1.07 -9.36 -8.87
C SER A 104 0.43 -9.19 -8.66
N LYS A 105 1.18 -10.30 -8.69
CA LYS A 105 2.65 -10.30 -8.63
C LYS A 105 3.29 -9.57 -9.82
N ASP A 106 2.56 -9.51 -10.93
CA ASP A 106 3.01 -8.94 -12.20
C ASP A 106 2.56 -7.48 -12.38
N VAL A 107 1.95 -6.89 -11.35
CA VAL A 107 1.45 -5.50 -11.33
C VAL A 107 2.06 -4.82 -10.11
N VAL A 108 3.19 -4.13 -10.32
CA VAL A 108 4.02 -3.58 -9.23
C VAL A 108 4.10 -2.06 -9.33
N PRO A 109 3.34 -1.32 -8.50
CA PRO A 109 3.43 0.13 -8.47
C PRO A 109 4.64 0.59 -7.65
N THR A 110 5.28 1.66 -8.11
CA THR A 110 6.21 2.48 -7.35
C THR A 110 5.50 3.77 -6.98
N ILE A 111 5.31 4.02 -5.68
CA ILE A 111 4.59 5.19 -5.17
C ILE A 111 5.53 5.97 -4.28
N ASN A 112 5.84 7.22 -4.64
CA ASN A 112 6.80 8.05 -3.90
C ASN A 112 8.16 7.33 -3.67
N GLY A 113 8.63 6.57 -4.67
CA GLY A 113 9.86 5.78 -4.58
C GLY A 113 9.74 4.43 -3.87
N ASP A 114 8.66 4.17 -3.12
CA ASP A 114 8.41 2.89 -2.47
C ASP A 114 7.85 1.89 -3.50
N ARG A 115 8.53 0.74 -3.68
CA ARG A 115 8.11 -0.33 -4.61
C ARG A 115 7.23 -1.36 -3.88
N PHE A 116 5.97 -1.49 -4.29
CA PHE A 116 4.98 -2.36 -3.66
C PHE A 116 4.82 -3.67 -4.44
N GLU A 117 5.18 -4.79 -3.83
CA GLU A 117 5.07 -6.11 -4.46
C GLU A 117 3.97 -6.94 -3.82
N TYR A 118 3.10 -7.51 -4.65
CA TYR A 118 2.03 -8.40 -4.19
C TYR A 118 2.51 -9.86 -4.18
N LEU A 119 2.98 -10.34 -3.03
CA LEU A 119 3.71 -11.61 -2.94
C LEU A 119 3.39 -12.41 -1.66
N PRO A 120 3.64 -13.73 -1.63
CA PRO A 120 3.40 -14.56 -0.46
C PRO A 120 4.42 -14.32 0.67
N TYR A 121 3.95 -14.25 1.91
CA TYR A 121 4.76 -14.13 3.12
C TYR A 121 4.21 -14.99 4.28
N ARG A 122 5.11 -15.49 5.13
CA ARG A 122 4.74 -16.36 6.26
C ARG A 122 4.26 -15.53 7.45
N ILE A 123 3.01 -15.74 7.86
CA ILE A 123 2.47 -15.14 9.08
C ILE A 123 2.81 -15.94 10.34
N ASN A 124 3.05 -17.25 10.19
CA ASN A 124 3.58 -18.14 11.20
C ASN A 124 4.25 -19.35 10.51
N LYS A 125 4.61 -20.40 11.27
CA LYS A 125 5.31 -21.56 10.72
C LYS A 125 4.50 -22.32 9.66
N GLU A 126 3.18 -22.31 9.77
CA GLU A 126 2.28 -23.16 8.98
C GLU A 126 1.50 -22.34 7.95
N ASN A 127 1.26 -21.07 8.22
CA ASN A 127 0.36 -20.24 7.44
C ASN A 127 1.14 -19.19 6.63
N THR A 128 0.73 -19.05 5.37
CA THR A 128 1.21 -18.04 4.44
C THR A 128 0.02 -17.18 4.01
N LYS A 129 0.28 -15.90 3.81
CA LYS A 129 -0.68 -14.94 3.27
C LYS A 129 -0.06 -14.28 2.04
N VAL A 130 -0.87 -13.86 1.07
CA VAL A 130 -0.45 -12.99 -0.04
C VAL A 130 -0.95 -11.57 0.26
N GLY A 131 -0.09 -10.58 0.05
CA GLY A 131 -0.39 -9.18 0.31
C GLY A 131 0.72 -8.25 -0.17
N TYR A 132 0.53 -6.94 -0.04
CA TYR A 132 1.55 -5.98 -0.44
C TYR A 132 2.71 -5.93 0.56
N LEU A 133 3.91 -6.03 0.03
CA LEU A 133 5.18 -5.85 0.71
C LEU A 133 5.97 -4.74 0.03
N ILE A 134 6.44 -3.76 0.79
CA ILE A 134 7.28 -2.68 0.28
C ILE A 134 8.73 -3.16 0.32
N LYS A 135 9.41 -3.23 -0.83
CA LYS A 135 10.83 -3.62 -0.88
C LYS A 135 11.69 -2.49 -0.32
N ILE A 136 12.52 -2.81 0.68
CA ILE A 136 13.40 -1.84 1.38
C ILE A 136 14.89 -2.16 1.20
N TYR A 137 15.23 -3.36 0.76
CA TYR A 137 16.60 -3.77 0.46
C TYR A 137 16.60 -4.95 -0.50
N GLU A 138 17.51 -4.92 -1.48
CA GLU A 138 17.72 -5.98 -2.46
C GLU A 138 19.22 -6.28 -2.56
N GLY A 139 19.61 -7.44 -2.05
CA GLY A 139 20.96 -7.99 -2.19
C GLY A 139 20.96 -9.26 -3.04
N THR A 140 22.11 -9.92 -3.13
CA THR A 140 22.27 -11.15 -3.92
C THR A 140 21.61 -12.34 -3.22
N LYS A 141 21.69 -12.42 -1.90
CA LYS A 141 21.12 -13.53 -1.12
C LYS A 141 19.90 -13.11 -0.32
N TYR A 142 19.83 -11.87 0.13
CA TYR A 142 18.73 -11.39 0.98
C TYR A 142 17.93 -10.29 0.30
N ILE A 143 16.60 -10.38 0.42
CA ILE A 143 15.69 -9.27 0.10
C ILE A 143 14.89 -8.97 1.35
N ALA A 144 14.83 -7.69 1.75
CA ALA A 144 14.02 -7.27 2.87
C ALA A 144 12.83 -6.42 2.41
N TYR A 145 11.73 -6.64 3.12
CA TYR A 145 10.47 -5.98 2.89
C TYR A 145 9.90 -5.43 4.18
N ILE A 146 9.10 -4.38 4.08
CA ILE A 146 8.22 -3.93 5.15
C ILE A 146 6.77 -4.11 4.73
N ASN A 147 5.98 -4.77 5.56
CA ASN A 147 4.53 -4.81 5.45
C ASN A 147 3.98 -3.71 6.36
N LYS A 148 3.41 -2.67 5.76
CA LYS A 148 2.67 -1.62 6.48
C LYS A 148 1.20 -2.02 6.48
N SER A 149 0.58 -2.10 7.66
CA SER A 149 -0.85 -2.41 7.80
C SER A 149 -1.50 -1.50 8.84
N LYS A 150 -2.82 -1.30 8.74
CA LYS A 150 -3.62 -0.63 9.78
C LYS A 150 -4.58 -1.66 10.38
N LYS A 151 -4.71 -1.65 11.70
CA LYS A 151 -5.71 -2.44 12.43
C LYS A 151 -6.82 -1.53 12.91
N PHE A 152 -8.07 -1.94 12.66
CA PHE A 152 -9.21 -1.28 13.28
C PHE A 152 -9.39 -1.79 14.72
N MET A 153 -9.45 -0.87 15.67
CA MET A 153 -9.79 -1.14 17.07
C MET A 153 -11.17 -0.56 17.35
N GLU A 154 -12.09 -1.41 17.81
CA GLU A 154 -13.43 -1.01 18.22
C GLU A 154 -13.40 -0.08 19.45
N ALA A 155 -14.49 0.65 19.65
CA ALA A 155 -14.67 1.49 20.81
C ALA A 155 -14.64 0.64 22.09
N LYS A 156 -13.89 1.08 23.10
CA LYS A 156 -13.92 0.51 24.43
C LYS A 156 -14.51 1.54 25.38
N ILE A 157 -15.65 1.26 25.98
CA ILE A 157 -16.23 2.09 27.05
C ILE A 157 -15.72 1.54 28.38
N ALA A 158 -15.18 2.42 29.22
CA ALA A 158 -14.76 2.09 30.57
C ALA A 158 -15.96 1.58 31.39
N ARG A 159 -15.81 0.41 32.01
CA ARG A 159 -16.83 -0.17 32.90
C ARG A 159 -16.66 0.25 34.35
N THR A 160 -15.47 0.76 34.69
CA THR A 160 -15.12 1.20 36.04
C THR A 160 -14.31 2.49 35.97
N SER A 161 -14.18 3.20 37.08
CA SER A 161 -13.37 4.43 37.18
C SER A 161 -11.86 4.22 37.00
N LEU A 162 -11.39 2.96 37.00
CA LEU A 162 -9.99 2.60 36.78
C LEU A 162 -9.68 2.30 35.30
N GLU A 163 -10.71 2.16 34.46
CA GLU A 163 -10.53 1.91 33.03
C GLU A 163 -10.61 3.20 32.23
N ASN A 164 -9.81 3.28 31.17
CA ASN A 164 -9.90 4.35 30.19
C ASN A 164 -10.84 3.94 29.04
N SER A 165 -11.73 4.84 28.65
CA SER A 165 -12.50 4.71 27.42
C SER A 165 -11.65 5.08 26.22
N PHE A 166 -11.81 4.35 25.11
CA PHE A 166 -11.15 4.65 23.85
C PHE A 166 -12.18 4.68 22.71
N PRO A 167 -12.17 5.71 21.85
CA PRO A 167 -12.99 5.73 20.64
C PRO A 167 -12.49 4.68 19.62
N PRO A 168 -13.32 4.36 18.60
CA PRO A 168 -12.88 3.49 17.52
C PRO A 168 -11.74 4.16 16.76
N ARG A 169 -10.69 3.40 16.41
CA ARG A 169 -9.47 3.96 15.81
C ARG A 169 -8.74 3.00 14.88
N TYR A 170 -7.99 3.55 13.94
CA TYR A 170 -6.97 2.82 13.19
C TYR A 170 -5.62 2.90 13.92
N VAL A 171 -4.95 1.75 14.04
CA VAL A 171 -3.63 1.63 14.67
C VAL A 171 -2.63 1.05 13.69
N ASP A 172 -1.46 1.66 13.63
CA ASP A 172 -0.36 1.27 12.76
C ASP A 172 0.24 -0.06 13.22
N ASP A 173 0.40 -1.00 12.29
CA ASP A 173 1.10 -2.25 12.50
C ASP A 173 2.06 -2.48 11.33
N SER A 174 3.36 -2.33 11.61
CA SER A 174 4.42 -2.50 10.63
C SER A 174 5.31 -3.68 11.00
N LYS A 175 5.54 -4.56 10.05
CA LYS A 175 6.35 -5.78 10.23
C LYS A 175 7.41 -5.88 9.15
N ILE A 176 8.56 -6.41 9.51
CA ILE A 176 9.67 -6.61 8.57
C ILE A 176 9.70 -8.08 8.17
N TYR A 177 9.87 -8.33 6.88
CA TYR A 177 9.99 -9.66 6.30
C TYR A 177 11.30 -9.79 5.53
N ILE A 178 11.90 -10.98 5.56
CA ILE A 178 13.13 -11.29 4.82
C ILE A 178 12.91 -12.51 3.96
N SER A 179 13.21 -12.38 2.66
CA SER A 179 13.40 -13.51 1.75
C SER A 179 14.89 -13.88 1.74
N ILE A 180 15.18 -15.17 1.84
CA ILE A 180 16.53 -15.73 1.81
C ILE A 180 16.62 -16.65 0.60
N SER A 181 17.47 -16.31 -0.36
CA SER A 181 17.71 -17.10 -1.58
C SER A 181 16.41 -17.43 -2.33
N GLY A 182 15.51 -16.44 -2.47
CA GLY A 182 14.24 -16.58 -3.19
C GLY A 182 13.12 -17.31 -2.44
N ASN A 183 13.35 -17.77 -1.20
CA ASN A 183 12.31 -18.40 -0.40
C ASN A 183 11.21 -17.42 0.04
N THR A 184 10.00 -17.93 0.31
CA THR A 184 8.89 -17.16 0.88
C THR A 184 9.33 -16.34 2.08
N ALA A 185 9.04 -15.05 2.06
CA ALA A 185 9.53 -14.11 3.06
C ALA A 185 9.00 -14.45 4.46
N ILE A 186 9.86 -14.32 5.47
CA ILE A 186 9.55 -14.63 6.87
C ILE A 186 9.66 -13.41 7.76
N GLU A 187 8.75 -13.30 8.73
CA GLU A 187 8.76 -12.18 9.68
C GLU A 187 10.04 -12.20 10.54
N ILE A 188 10.67 -11.04 10.69
CA ILE A 188 11.76 -10.82 11.63
C ILE A 188 11.47 -9.58 12.49
N LYS A 189 11.69 -9.71 13.80
CA LYS A 189 11.72 -8.55 14.69
C LYS A 189 13.05 -7.83 14.55
N ASN A 190 13.04 -6.51 14.50
CA ASN A 190 14.25 -5.69 14.53
C ASN A 190 14.91 -5.75 15.92
N SER A 191 15.65 -6.82 16.18
CA SER A 191 16.36 -7.01 17.45
C SER A 191 17.57 -7.90 17.26
N LYS A 192 18.61 -7.65 18.05
CA LYS A 192 19.85 -8.47 18.05
C LYS A 192 19.55 -9.96 18.21
N LYS A 193 18.63 -10.31 19.12
CA LYS A 193 18.25 -11.71 19.39
C LYS A 193 17.64 -12.37 18.16
N SER A 194 16.70 -11.70 17.49
CA SER A 194 16.06 -12.25 16.29
C SER A 194 17.02 -12.37 15.12
N VAL A 195 17.89 -11.39 14.93
CA VAL A 195 18.92 -11.40 13.87
C VAL A 195 19.90 -12.56 14.08
N LEU A 196 20.45 -12.72 15.28
CA LEU A 196 21.36 -13.84 15.58
C LEU A 196 20.67 -15.20 15.50
N LYS A 197 19.36 -15.27 15.80
CA LYS A 197 18.57 -16.50 15.63
C LYS A 197 18.39 -16.85 14.15
N LEU A 198 18.15 -15.86 13.30
CA LEU A 198 17.88 -16.09 11.88
C LEU A 198 19.14 -16.38 11.07
N PHE A 199 20.18 -15.57 11.22
CA PHE A 199 21.42 -15.67 10.41
C PHE A 199 22.51 -16.52 11.06
N GLY A 200 22.23 -17.04 12.26
CA GLY A 200 23.17 -17.81 13.06
C GLY A 200 24.01 -16.94 13.99
N ASN A 201 24.49 -17.57 15.06
CA ASN A 201 25.19 -16.90 16.15
C ASN A 201 26.70 -16.74 15.85
N GLN A 202 27.03 -16.42 14.60
CA GLN A 202 28.40 -16.42 14.08
C GLN A 202 29.26 -15.33 14.73
N VAL A 203 30.55 -15.62 14.93
CA VAL A 203 31.48 -14.72 15.63
C VAL A 203 31.68 -13.41 14.85
N ASN A 204 31.78 -13.47 13.52
CA ASN A 204 31.90 -12.31 12.63
C ASN A 204 30.69 -11.37 12.74
N LEU A 205 29.46 -11.89 12.70
CA LEU A 205 28.23 -11.10 12.82
C LEU A 205 28.13 -10.40 14.19
N LYS A 206 28.48 -11.10 15.27
CA LYS A 206 28.53 -10.48 16.60
C LYS A 206 29.57 -9.36 16.69
N LYS A 207 30.76 -9.59 16.11
CA LYS A 207 31.83 -8.59 16.07
C LYS A 207 31.38 -7.35 15.30
N PHE A 208 30.79 -7.54 14.12
CA PHE A 208 30.24 -6.45 13.30
C PHE A 208 29.16 -5.64 14.06
N ILE A 209 28.17 -6.32 14.64
CA ILE A 209 27.12 -5.65 15.43
C ILE A 209 27.72 -4.81 16.57
N LYS A 210 28.80 -5.30 17.20
CA LYS A 210 29.49 -4.62 18.30
C LYS A 210 30.36 -3.46 17.80
N SER A 211 31.15 -3.65 16.75
CA SER A 211 32.05 -2.62 16.21
C SER A 211 31.27 -1.45 15.64
N GLU A 212 30.22 -1.74 14.87
CA GLU A 212 29.35 -0.73 14.25
C GLU A 212 28.28 -0.18 15.21
N LYS A 213 28.26 -0.65 16.46
CA LYS A 213 27.32 -0.23 17.51
C LYS A 213 25.85 -0.25 17.05
N ILE A 214 25.43 -1.31 16.36
CA ILE A 214 24.07 -1.44 15.82
C ILE A 214 23.04 -1.52 16.96
N ARG A 215 22.07 -0.59 16.97
CA ARG A 215 21.08 -0.42 18.05
C ARG A 215 19.75 -1.14 17.82
N PHE A 216 19.45 -1.57 16.59
CA PHE A 216 18.17 -2.24 16.23
C PHE A 216 16.92 -1.44 16.62
N ASP A 217 17.01 -0.11 16.60
CA ASP A 217 15.91 0.83 16.87
C ASP A 217 15.19 1.29 15.59
N SER A 218 15.75 0.97 14.43
CA SER A 218 15.33 1.48 13.12
C SER A 218 15.49 0.40 12.05
N THR A 219 14.66 0.45 11.00
CA THR A 219 14.76 -0.47 9.85
C THR A 219 16.15 -0.45 9.21
N GLU A 220 16.79 0.72 9.18
CA GLU A 220 18.16 0.92 8.68
C GLU A 220 19.20 0.05 9.41
N SER A 221 19.02 -0.18 10.72
CA SER A 221 19.90 -1.08 11.49
C SER A 221 19.92 -2.50 10.90
N LEU A 222 18.76 -3.00 10.48
CA LEU A 222 18.65 -4.33 9.89
C LEU A 222 19.23 -4.34 8.47
N ILE A 223 18.98 -3.31 7.66
CA ILE A 223 19.53 -3.18 6.30
C ILE A 223 21.07 -3.22 6.35
N ARG A 224 21.71 -2.54 7.30
CA ARG A 224 23.17 -2.60 7.49
C ARG A 224 23.68 -4.01 7.79
N VAL A 225 22.92 -4.77 8.59
CA VAL A 225 23.26 -6.18 8.86
C VAL A 225 23.13 -7.03 7.59
N LEU A 226 22.10 -6.81 6.78
CA LEU A 226 21.93 -7.56 5.53
C LEU A 226 23.05 -7.24 4.53
N LYS A 227 23.40 -5.97 4.37
CA LYS A 227 24.55 -5.54 3.56
C LYS A 227 25.85 -6.24 3.99
N PHE A 228 26.09 -6.35 5.31
CA PHE A 228 27.25 -7.08 5.83
C PHE A 228 27.20 -8.59 5.51
N LEU A 229 26.01 -9.19 5.49
CA LEU A 229 25.85 -10.63 5.25
C LEU A 229 25.85 -11.01 3.76
N ASP A 230 25.58 -10.06 2.86
CA ASP A 230 25.66 -10.25 1.40
C ASP A 230 27.08 -10.05 0.85
N ASN A 231 27.97 -9.38 1.61
CA ASN A 231 29.40 -9.24 1.31
C ASN A 231 30.18 -10.50 1.73
#